data_AF-A0A523FDN7-F1
#
_entry.id   AF-A0A523FDN7-F1
#
_cell.length_a   1.000
_cell.length_b   1.000
_cell.length_c   1.000
_cell.angle_alpha   90.00
_cell.angle_beta   90.00
_cell.angle_gamma   90.00
#
_symmetry.space_group_name_H-M   'P 1'
#
loop_
_entity.id
_entity.type
_entity.pdbx_description
1 polymer ?
#
loop_
_entity_poly.entity_id
_entity_poly.type
_entity_poly.pdbx_seq_one_letter_code
_entity_poly.pdbx_strand_id
1 'polypeptide(L)'
;MSQTAEPHGDPHAGLILERMTLAPAGKRLRAVFGGEVIAESDAALVLSEKGYPPRIYFPPTEVRRERLARSEHTTRCPWKGQAAYWTVTAGGETLENGAWAYPTPLPELAAIADYVSFYEAVTVEG
;
A
#
# COMPACT_ATOMS: atom_id res chain seq x y z
N MET A 1 2.78 4.86 -42.45
CA MET A 1 3.59 3.66 -42.15
C MET A 1 3.13 3.16 -40.80
N SER A 2 2.30 2.12 -40.78
CA SER A 2 1.83 1.50 -39.55
C SER A 2 2.96 0.63 -39.01
N GLN A 3 3.49 0.97 -37.84
CA GLN A 3 4.31 0.07 -37.05
C GLN A 3 3.52 -0.28 -35.80
N THR A 4 3.23 -1.58 -35.73
CA THR A 4 2.55 -2.32 -34.67
C THR A 4 3.16 -2.03 -33.31
N ALA A 5 2.31 -1.69 -32.33
CA ALA A 5 2.69 -1.74 -30.93
C ALA A 5 2.92 -3.20 -30.54
N GLU A 6 4.16 -3.55 -30.26
CA GLU A 6 4.53 -4.82 -29.61
C GLU A 6 3.74 -4.96 -28.30
N PRO A 7 3.18 -6.13 -27.95
CA PRO A 7 2.63 -6.34 -26.63
C PRO A 7 3.81 -6.38 -25.64
N HIS A 8 4.17 -5.24 -25.05
CA HIS A 8 5.07 -5.22 -23.90
C HIS A 8 4.32 -5.79 -22.68
N GLY A 9 4.17 -7.12 -22.66
CA GLY A 9 3.94 -7.84 -21.42
C GLY A 9 5.18 -7.68 -20.57
N ASP A 10 5.03 -7.07 -19.39
CA ASP A 10 6.13 -6.90 -18.45
C ASP A 10 6.73 -8.30 -18.13
N PRO A 11 8.04 -8.51 -18.34
CA PRO A 11 8.66 -9.83 -18.16
C PRO A 11 8.64 -10.30 -16.70
N HIS A 12 8.27 -9.43 -15.75
CA HIS A 12 8.10 -9.77 -14.34
C HIS A 12 6.66 -10.17 -14.00
N ALA A 13 5.69 -10.06 -14.90
CA ALA A 13 4.28 -10.38 -14.62
C ALA A 13 4.09 -11.77 -13.99
N GLY A 14 4.71 -12.80 -14.60
CA GLY A 14 4.69 -14.15 -14.06
C GLY A 14 5.44 -14.28 -12.73
N LEU A 15 6.57 -13.59 -12.59
CA LEU A 15 7.41 -13.61 -11.39
C LEU A 15 6.78 -12.90 -10.19
N ILE A 16 5.91 -11.90 -10.43
CA ILE A 16 5.16 -11.21 -9.38
C ILE A 16 4.17 -12.18 -8.74
N LEU A 17 3.37 -12.89 -9.54
CA LEU A 17 2.36 -13.82 -9.03
C LEU A 17 2.98 -15.05 -8.35
N GLU A 18 4.20 -15.46 -8.72
CA GLU A 18 4.93 -16.53 -8.02
C GLU A 18 5.45 -16.12 -6.63
N ARG A 19 5.61 -14.81 -6.39
CA ARG A 19 6.21 -14.27 -5.15
C ARG A 19 5.21 -13.56 -4.26
N MET A 20 4.12 -13.08 -4.83
CA MET A 20 3.21 -12.13 -4.21
C MET A 20 1.77 -12.59 -4.38
N THR A 21 1.05 -12.68 -3.27
CA THR A 21 -0.38 -12.98 -3.28
C THR A 21 -1.14 -11.81 -2.66
N LEU A 22 -2.25 -11.45 -3.29
CA LEU A 22 -3.16 -10.41 -2.83
C LEU A 22 -4.51 -11.05 -2.53
N ALA A 23 -5.01 -10.85 -1.32
CA ALA A 23 -6.31 -11.38 -0.90
C ALA A 23 -7.06 -10.35 -0.05
N PRO A 24 -8.40 -10.39 -0.02
CA PRO A 24 -9.17 -9.65 0.97
C PRO A 24 -8.78 -10.05 2.39
N ALA A 25 -8.76 -9.10 3.32
CA ALA A 25 -8.55 -9.39 4.74
C ALA A 25 -9.65 -10.29 5.32
N GLY A 26 -10.85 -10.24 4.74
CA GLY A 26 -11.99 -11.08 5.15
C GLY A 26 -12.60 -10.70 6.49
N LYS A 27 -12.16 -9.59 7.08
CA LYS A 27 -12.65 -9.04 8.34
C LYS A 27 -12.39 -7.54 8.39
N ARG A 28 -13.10 -6.85 9.27
CA ARG A 28 -12.86 -5.43 9.55
C ARG A 28 -11.49 -5.27 10.18
N LEU A 29 -10.68 -4.37 9.63
CA LEU A 29 -9.39 -4.00 10.19
C LEU A 29 -9.38 -2.52 10.57
N ARG A 30 -8.64 -2.19 11.62
CA ARG A 30 -8.39 -0.83 12.09
C ARG A 30 -6.88 -0.62 12.17
N ALA A 31 -6.39 0.47 11.60
CA ALA A 31 -5.04 0.95 11.82
C ALA A 31 -5.07 2.01 12.92
N VAL A 32 -4.30 1.81 13.99
CA VAL A 32 -4.28 2.64 15.20
C VAL A 32 -2.87 3.18 15.44
N PHE A 33 -2.77 4.49 15.64
CA PHE A 33 -1.53 5.19 15.96
C PHE A 33 -1.79 6.27 17.02
N GLY A 34 -0.92 6.37 18.04
CA GLY A 34 -1.13 7.30 19.16
C GLY A 34 -2.46 7.13 19.90
N GLY A 35 -3.02 5.91 19.90
CA GLY A 35 -4.36 5.63 20.47
C GLY A 35 -5.54 6.10 19.62
N GLU A 36 -5.31 6.64 18.42
CA GLU A 36 -6.35 7.06 17.48
C GLU A 36 -6.41 6.15 16.26
N VAL A 37 -7.62 5.90 15.76
CA VAL A 37 -7.85 5.14 14.52
C VAL A 37 -7.57 6.04 13.32
N ILE A 38 -6.57 5.69 12.51
CA ILE A 38 -6.17 6.44 11.32
C ILE A 38 -6.69 5.81 10.01
N ALA A 39 -7.10 4.55 10.03
CA ALA A 39 -7.84 3.90 8.95
C ALA A 39 -8.73 2.79 9.51
N GLU A 40 -9.88 2.54 8.89
CA GLU A 40 -10.79 1.48 9.29
C GLU A 40 -11.59 0.98 8.09
N SER A 41 -11.54 -0.32 7.80
CA SER A 41 -12.04 -0.87 6.54
C SER A 41 -12.50 -2.32 6.67
N ASP A 42 -13.60 -2.66 6.00
CA ASP A 42 -14.02 -4.04 5.72
C ASP A 42 -13.47 -4.55 4.38
N ALA A 43 -12.89 -3.67 3.57
CA ALA A 43 -12.39 -3.91 2.22
C ALA A 43 -10.84 -3.87 2.14
N ALA A 44 -10.15 -3.98 3.27
CA ALA A 44 -8.71 -4.02 3.33
C ALA A 44 -8.16 -5.25 2.57
N LEU A 45 -7.02 -5.07 1.92
CA LEU A 45 -6.31 -6.12 1.20
C LEU A 45 -5.03 -6.52 1.94
N VAL A 46 -4.71 -7.81 1.90
CA VAL A 46 -3.48 -8.38 2.45
C VAL A 46 -2.58 -8.75 1.29
N LEU A 47 -1.44 -8.08 1.19
CA LEU A 47 -0.38 -8.42 0.25
C LEU A 47 0.68 -9.24 1.00
N SER A 48 0.83 -10.50 0.63
CA SER A 48 1.90 -11.37 1.14
C SER A 48 3.01 -11.44 0.11
N GLU A 49 4.24 -11.13 0.51
CA GLU A 49 5.42 -11.23 -0.33
C GLU A 49 6.41 -12.23 0.29
N LYS A 50 6.89 -13.18 -0.50
CA LYS A 50 7.81 -14.21 -0.02
C LYS A 50 9.07 -13.61 0.61
N GLY A 51 9.26 -13.88 1.90
CA GLY A 51 10.41 -13.41 2.69
C GLY A 51 10.17 -12.12 3.48
N TYR A 52 8.96 -11.56 3.43
CA TYR A 52 8.58 -10.37 4.19
C TYR A 52 7.29 -10.62 4.99
N PRO A 53 7.08 -9.87 6.09
CA PRO A 53 5.78 -9.84 6.75
C PRO A 53 4.68 -9.39 5.79
N PRO A 54 3.45 -9.93 5.90
CA PRO A 54 2.33 -9.48 5.09
C PRO A 54 2.03 -8.01 5.38
N ARG A 55 1.66 -7.26 4.34
CA ARG A 55 1.32 -5.84 4.42
C ARG A 55 -0.17 -5.66 4.18
N ILE A 56 -0.79 -4.84 5.01
CA ILE A 56 -2.22 -4.52 4.93
C ILE A 56 -2.39 -3.20 4.19
N TYR A 57 -3.22 -3.22 3.16
CA TYR A 57 -3.53 -2.10 2.29
C TYR A 57 -4.97 -1.68 2.52
N PHE A 58 -5.17 -0.45 2.97
CA PHE A 58 -6.48 0.15 3.20
C PHE A 58 -6.90 0.99 1.99
N PRO A 59 -8.18 0.95 1.57
CA PRO A 59 -8.67 1.82 0.52
C PRO A 59 -8.47 3.30 0.88
N PRO A 60 -8.06 4.17 -0.06
CA PRO A 60 -7.74 5.56 0.24
C PRO A 60 -8.95 6.39 0.71
N THR A 61 -10.18 5.89 0.51
CA THR A 61 -11.43 6.50 0.99
C THR A 61 -11.73 6.20 2.46
N GLU A 62 -11.09 5.17 3.02
CA GLU A 62 -11.29 4.68 4.39
C GLU A 62 -10.10 5.00 5.30
N VAL A 63 -9.18 5.80 4.78
CA VAL A 63 -8.01 6.34 5.49
C VAL A 63 -8.28 7.80 5.82
N ARG A 64 -8.01 8.20 7.07
CA ARG A 64 -8.15 9.59 7.54
C ARG A 64 -7.04 10.47 6.97
N ARG A 65 -7.28 11.01 5.78
CA ARG A 65 -6.30 11.83 5.03
C ARG A 65 -5.87 13.08 5.81
N GLU A 66 -6.72 13.60 6.68
CA GLU A 66 -6.40 14.70 7.59
C GLU A 66 -5.29 14.38 8.59
N ARG A 67 -4.98 13.09 8.79
CA ARG A 67 -3.85 12.61 9.61
C ARG A 67 -2.59 12.35 8.80
N LEU A 68 -2.63 12.53 7.48
CA LEU A 68 -1.53 12.24 6.56
C LEU A 68 -1.02 13.50 5.89
N ALA A 69 0.25 13.82 6.10
CA ALA A 69 0.96 14.88 5.39
C ALA A 69 1.89 14.27 4.34
N ARG A 70 1.75 14.67 3.07
CA ARG A 70 2.59 14.15 1.99
C ARG A 70 4.05 14.51 2.23
N SER A 71 4.93 13.52 2.11
CA SER A 71 6.38 13.70 2.14
C SER A 71 6.94 13.83 0.73
N GLU A 72 8.08 14.50 0.59
CA GLU A 72 8.89 14.48 -0.63
C GLU A 72 9.61 13.14 -0.81
N HIS A 73 9.63 12.28 0.23
CA HIS A 73 10.23 10.97 0.17
C HIS A 73 9.48 10.04 -0.79
N THR A 74 10.25 9.41 -1.68
CA THR A 74 9.77 8.36 -2.58
C THR A 74 10.82 7.26 -2.69
N THR A 75 10.37 6.03 -2.92
CA THR A 75 11.27 4.90 -3.18
C THR A 75 10.80 4.16 -4.42
N ARG A 76 11.73 3.49 -5.12
CA ARG A 76 11.40 2.69 -6.31
C ARG A 76 11.57 1.22 -6.00
N CYS A 77 10.49 0.46 -6.08
CA CYS A 77 10.50 -0.99 -5.99
C CYS A 77 10.45 -1.59 -7.41
N PRO A 78 11.38 -2.49 -7.79
CA PRO A 78 11.35 -3.15 -9.09
C PRO A 78 10.03 -3.90 -9.38
N TRP A 79 9.35 -4.36 -8.34
CA TRP A 79 8.15 -5.23 -8.43
C TRP A 79 6.83 -4.48 -8.25
N LYS A 80 6.85 -3.26 -7.71
CA LYS A 80 5.63 -2.54 -7.30
C LYS A 80 5.57 -1.12 -7.86
N GLY A 81 6.62 -0.64 -8.52
CA GLY A 81 6.69 0.73 -9.03
C GLY A 81 7.19 1.73 -7.98
N GLN A 82 6.75 2.99 -8.12
CA GLN A 82 7.17 4.08 -7.25
C GLN A 82 6.25 4.20 -6.03
N ALA A 83 6.83 4.10 -4.84
CA ALA A 83 6.13 4.34 -3.58
C ALA A 83 6.18 5.84 -3.25
N ALA A 84 5.03 6.34 -2.85
CA ALA A 84 4.85 7.64 -2.23
C ALA A 84 4.74 7.49 -0.71
N TYR A 85 5.24 8.44 0.06
CA TYR A 85 5.22 8.38 1.53
C TYR A 85 4.48 9.57 2.14
N TRP A 86 3.91 9.33 3.32
CA TRP A 86 3.23 10.34 4.14
C TRP A 86 3.71 10.23 5.59
N THR A 87 3.85 11.39 6.22
CA THR A 87 3.99 11.51 7.66
C THR A 87 2.60 11.35 8.30
N VAL A 88 2.51 10.51 9.33
CA VAL A 88 1.28 10.23 10.06
C VAL A 88 1.31 11.03 11.36
N THR A 89 0.25 11.78 11.67
CA THR A 89 0.12 12.48 12.94
C THR A 89 -1.21 12.13 13.58
N ALA A 90 -1.18 11.57 14.79
CA ALA A 90 -2.38 11.21 15.56
C ALA A 90 -2.05 11.10 17.06
N GLY A 91 -2.99 11.40 17.95
CA GLY A 91 -2.78 11.26 19.40
C GLY A 91 -1.68 12.16 19.99
N GLY A 92 -1.29 13.22 19.28
CA GLY A 92 -0.14 14.06 19.65
C GLY A 92 1.22 13.47 19.25
N GLU A 93 1.24 12.30 18.62
CA GLU A 93 2.45 11.66 18.09
C GLU A 93 2.59 11.93 16.59
N THR A 94 3.83 11.89 16.10
CA THR A 94 4.15 12.04 14.68
C THR A 94 5.12 10.96 14.25
N LEU A 95 4.75 10.24 13.19
CA LEU A 95 5.56 9.20 12.56
C LEU A 95 5.93 9.65 11.15
N GLU A 96 7.17 10.12 11.00
CA GLU A 96 7.69 10.56 9.71
C GLU A 96 7.74 9.40 8.72
N ASN A 97 7.23 9.61 7.49
CA ASN A 97 7.11 8.59 6.45
C ASN A 97 6.39 7.31 6.93
N GLY A 98 5.51 7.43 7.93
CA GLY A 98 4.81 6.31 8.58
C GLY A 98 3.80 5.56 7.73
N ALA A 99 3.39 6.14 6.60
CA ALA A 99 2.50 5.52 5.64
C ALA A 99 3.09 5.59 4.23
N TRP A 100 2.76 4.61 3.38
CA TRP A 100 3.09 4.64 1.97
C TRP A 100 1.95 4.09 1.11
N ALA A 101 2.00 4.43 -0.17
CA ALA A 101 1.10 3.92 -1.20
C ALA A 101 1.85 3.79 -2.52
N TYR A 102 1.30 2.99 -3.45
CA TYR A 102 1.75 2.92 -4.82
C TYR A 102 0.70 3.59 -5.72
N PRO A 103 0.90 4.84 -6.17
CA PRO A 103 -0.08 5.52 -7.02
C PRO A 103 -0.20 4.87 -8.41
N THR A 104 0.93 4.38 -8.92
CA THR A 104 1.02 3.71 -10.23
C THR A 104 1.77 2.38 -10.07
N PRO A 105 1.11 1.36 -9.48
CA PRO A 105 1.71 0.04 -9.34
C PRO A 105 1.84 -0.65 -10.69
N LEU A 106 2.61 -1.73 -10.75
CA LEU A 106 2.63 -2.61 -11.93
C LEU A 106 1.26 -3.25 -12.16
N PRO A 107 0.89 -3.62 -13.40
CA PRO A 107 -0.45 -4.10 -13.75
C PRO A 107 -0.98 -5.24 -12.87
N GLU A 108 -0.11 -6.16 -12.46
CA GLU A 108 -0.42 -7.32 -11.63
C GLU A 108 -0.85 -6.93 -10.21
N LEU A 109 -0.46 -5.73 -9.77
CA LEU A 109 -0.78 -5.13 -8.47
C LEU A 109 -1.67 -3.89 -8.62
N ALA A 110 -2.36 -3.72 -9.76
CA ALA A 110 -3.28 -2.60 -9.99
C ALA A 110 -4.38 -2.48 -8.92
N ALA A 111 -4.74 -3.59 -8.27
CA ALA A 111 -5.74 -3.61 -7.21
C ALA A 111 -5.34 -2.86 -5.93
N ILE A 112 -4.04 -2.58 -5.72
CA ILE A 112 -3.56 -1.75 -4.59
C ILE A 112 -3.22 -0.32 -5.01
N ALA A 113 -3.63 0.11 -6.21
CA ALA A 113 -3.39 1.48 -6.67
C ALA A 113 -3.98 2.49 -5.67
N ASP A 114 -3.14 3.39 -5.18
CA ASP A 114 -3.43 4.38 -4.13
C ASP A 114 -3.86 3.82 -2.77
N TYR A 115 -3.87 2.50 -2.57
CA TYR A 115 -4.13 1.94 -1.25
C TYR A 115 -2.97 2.26 -0.32
N VAL A 116 -3.32 2.57 0.93
CA VAL A 116 -2.36 3.02 1.94
C VAL A 116 -2.00 1.86 2.86
N SER A 117 -0.71 1.66 3.07
CA SER A 117 -0.18 0.75 4.08
C SER A 117 0.66 1.54 5.09
N PHE A 118 0.78 1.01 6.31
CA PHE A 118 1.43 1.67 7.44
C PHE A 118 2.65 0.89 7.95
N TYR A 119 3.62 1.60 8.52
CA TYR A 119 4.79 0.98 9.16
C TYR A 119 4.46 0.39 10.53
N GLU A 120 5.36 -0.44 11.07
CA GLU A 120 5.16 -1.28 12.26
C GLU A 120 4.79 -0.51 13.54
N ALA A 121 5.09 0.79 13.62
CA ALA A 121 4.66 1.64 14.73
C ALA A 121 3.13 1.90 14.75
N VAL A 122 2.43 1.59 13.65
CA VAL A 122 0.97 1.60 13.57
C VAL A 122 0.46 0.18 13.82
N THR A 123 -0.36 0.03 14.85
CA THR A 123 -0.97 -1.26 15.18
C THR A 123 -2.15 -1.50 14.26
N VAL A 124 -2.20 -2.67 13.61
CA VAL A 124 -3.38 -3.12 12.86
C VAL A 124 -4.12 -4.20 13.66
N GLU A 125 -5.37 -3.93 14.00
CA GLU A 125 -6.23 -4.81 14.82
C GLU A 125 -7.56 -5.14 14.14
N GLY A 126 -8.15 -6.28 14.50
CA GLY A 126 -9.42 -6.80 13.98
C GLY A 126 -9.47 -8.31 13.90
#